data_AF-A0A699V7E3-F1
#
_entry.id   AF-A0A699V7E3-F1
#
_cell.length_a   1.000
_cell.length_b   1.000
_cell.length_c   1.000
_cell.angle_alpha   90.00
_cell.angle_beta   90.00
_cell.angle_gamma   90.00
#
_symmetry.space_group_name_H-M   'P 1'
#
loop_
_entity.id
_entity.type
_entity.pdbx_description
1 polymer ?
#
loop_
_entity_poly.entity_id
_entity_poly.type
_entity_poly.pdbx_seq_one_letter_code
_entity_poly.pdbx_strand_id
1 'polypeptide(L)' 'GVGRMAYLGNKGSVSVSMSIYQTHFCFICTHLTSGEREVDIIKRNTDVNEIYKRTHFNLESNAALPRSIK' A
#
# COMPACT_ATOMS: atom_id res chain seq x y z
N GLY A 1 7.33 2.96 1.50
CA GLY A 1 7.29 4.31 0.90
C GLY A 1 7.85 4.29 -0.51
N VAL A 2 7.63 5.35 -1.27
CA VAL A 2 8.27 5.64 -2.57
C VAL A 2 8.92 7.03 -2.49
N GLY A 3 9.60 7.51 -3.54
CA GLY A 3 10.29 8.81 -3.53
C GLY A 3 11.81 8.71 -3.55
N ARG A 4 12.50 9.82 -3.27
CA ARG A 4 13.98 9.88 -3.31
C ARG A 4 14.53 8.90 -2.27
N MET A 5 15.54 8.09 -2.63
CA MET A 5 16.03 6.98 -1.77
C MET A 5 14.96 5.96 -1.34
N ALA A 6 13.86 5.84 -2.09
CA ALA A 6 12.75 4.91 -1.86
C ALA A 6 11.90 5.14 -0.59
N TYR A 7 12.09 6.25 0.13
CA TYR A 7 11.21 6.63 1.26
C TYR A 7 11.25 8.13 1.62
N LEU A 8 12.11 8.93 0.98
CA LEU A 8 12.29 10.34 1.28
C LEU A 8 11.43 11.20 0.34
N GLY A 9 10.59 12.06 0.92
CA GLY A 9 9.71 12.98 0.19
C GLY A 9 8.24 12.78 0.55
N ASN A 10 7.35 13.44 -0.20
CA ASN A 10 5.90 13.41 0.05
C ASN A 10 5.13 12.36 -0.78
N LYS A 11 5.84 11.47 -1.48
CA LYS A 11 5.27 10.40 -2.32
C LYS A 11 5.32 9.09 -1.55
N GLY A 12 4.30 8.26 -1.70
CA GLY A 12 4.17 7.09 -0.85
C GLY A 12 2.87 6.33 -1.02
N SER A 13 2.68 5.36 -0.14
CA SER A 13 1.41 4.69 0.06
C SER A 13 1.20 4.39 1.54
N VAL A 14 -0.06 4.29 1.92
CA VAL A 14 -0.53 3.70 3.17
C VAL A 14 -1.53 2.62 2.80
N SER A 15 -1.45 1.47 3.48
CA SER A 15 -2.30 0.33 3.17
C SER A 15 -2.84 -0.33 4.43
N VAL A 16 -4.08 -0.81 4.36
CA VAL A 16 -4.77 -1.52 5.44
C VAL A 16 -5.44 -2.76 4.86
N SER A 17 -5.27 -3.90 5.54
CA SER A 17 -5.98 -5.14 5.22
C SER A 17 -6.90 -5.55 6.35
N MET A 18 -8.08 -6.06 6.02
CA MET A 18 -9.01 -6.64 6.99
C MET A 18 -9.86 -7.73 6.36
N SER A 19 -10.57 -8.48 7.20
CA SER A 19 -11.52 -9.50 6.76
C SER A 19 -12.93 -9.14 7.24
N ILE A 20 -13.92 -9.23 6.35
CA ILE A 20 -15.34 -9.18 6.70
C ILE A 20 -15.89 -10.58 6.43
N TYR A 21 -16.30 -11.29 7.48
CA TYR A 21 -16.60 -12.72 7.43
C TYR A 21 -15.43 -13.51 6.81
N GLN A 22 -15.64 -14.16 5.66
CA GLN A 22 -14.64 -14.95 4.93
C GLN A 22 -14.04 -14.18 3.75
N THR A 23 -14.38 -12.90 3.57
CA THR A 23 -13.90 -12.08 2.46
C THR A 23 -12.81 -11.12 2.93
N HIS A 24 -11.64 -11.18 2.28
CA HIS A 24 -10.52 -10.30 2.56
C HIS A 24 -10.60 -9.02 1.73
N PHE A 25 -10.35 -7.89 2.37
CA PHE A 25 -10.27 -6.58 1.74
C PHE A 25 -8.90 -5.98 2.00
N CYS A 26 -8.36 -5.32 0.98
CA CYS A 26 -7.14 -4.52 1.07
C CYS A 26 -7.41 -3.15 0.46
N PHE A 27 -7.17 -2.11 1.24
CA PHE A 27 -7.29 -0.72 0.80
C PHE A 27 -5.89 -0.13 0.71
N ILE A 28 -5.55 0.43 -0.45
CA ILE A 28 -4.26 1.06 -0.70
C ILE A 28 -4.51 2.51 -1.13
N CYS A 29 -4.10 3.46 -0.29
CA CYS A 29 -4.07 4.87 -0.64
C CYS A 29 -2.65 5.22 -1.13
N THR A 30 -2.53 5.88 -2.27
CA THR A 30 -1.23 6.21 -2.87
C THR A 30 -1.13 7.68 -3.24
N HIS A 31 0.08 8.22 -3.15
CA HIS A 31 0.48 9.51 -3.68
C HIS A 31 1.70 9.28 -4.58
N LEU A 32 1.47 9.21 -5.89
CA LEU A 32 2.47 8.83 -6.89
C LEU A 32 3.15 10.05 -7.52
N THR A 33 4.25 9.82 -8.24
CA THR A 33 4.95 10.86 -9.01
C THR A 33 4.00 11.59 -9.98
N SER A 34 3.95 12.92 -9.84
CA SER A 34 3.20 13.85 -10.68
C SER A 34 4.05 14.38 -11.84
N GLY A 35 3.41 14.88 -12.90
CA GLY A 35 4.07 15.39 -14.11
C GLY A 35 3.72 14.58 -15.35
N GLU A 36 3.84 15.19 -16.52
CA GLU A 36 3.37 14.66 -17.81
C GLU A 36 4.50 14.23 -18.76
N ARG A 37 5.76 14.42 -18.37
CA ARG A 37 6.89 14.00 -19.20
C ARG A 37 7.01 12.49 -19.19
N GLU A 38 7.60 11.92 -20.24
CA GLU A 38 7.84 10.47 -20.36
C GLU A 38 8.57 9.90 -19.12
N VAL A 39 9.57 10.63 -18.63
CA VAL A 39 10.31 10.23 -17.41
C VAL A 39 9.42 10.17 -16.16
N ASP A 40 8.38 10.98 -16.08
CA ASP A 40 7.46 11.01 -14.93
C ASP A 40 6.44 9.84 -15.03
N ILE A 41 6.08 9.41 -16.23
CA ILE A 41 5.28 8.19 -16.47
C ILE A 41 6.07 6.96 -16.01
N ILE A 42 7.34 6.84 -16.41
CA ILE A 42 8.22 5.72 -16.00
C ILE A 42 8.38 5.69 -14.48
N LYS A 43 8.60 6.85 -13.84
CA LYS A 43 8.68 6.96 -12.38
C LYS A 43 7.38 6.56 -11.69
N ARG A 44 6.22 6.98 -12.20
CA ARG A 44 4.91 6.62 -11.64
C ARG A 44 4.68 5.11 -11.67
N ASN A 45 5.06 4.45 -12.77
CA ASN A 45 4.99 2.99 -12.87
C ASN A 45 5.96 2.31 -11.90
N THR A 46 7.14 2.89 -11.72
CA THR A 46 8.13 2.42 -10.73
C THR A 46 7.60 2.54 -9.30
N ASP A 47 6.94 3.66 -8.97
CA ASP A 47 6.29 3.87 -7.67
C ASP A 47 5.24 2.77 -7.40
N VAL A 48 4.38 2.46 -8.39
CA VAL A 48 3.36 1.39 -8.26
C VAL A 48 4.02 0.03 -7.99
N ASN A 49 5.08 -0.31 -8.72
CA ASN A 49 5.78 -1.57 -8.55
C ASN A 49 6.40 -1.70 -7.14
N GLU A 50 7.02 -0.62 -6.64
CA GLU A 50 7.59 -0.60 -5.29
C GLU A 50 6.51 -0.65 -4.20
N ILE A 51 5.36 0.02 -4.39
CA ILE A 51 4.22 -0.06 -3.47
C ILE A 51 3.71 -1.50 -3.40
N TYR A 52 3.54 -2.15 -4.55
CA TYR A 52 3.09 -3.55 -4.62
C TYR A 52 4.05 -4.49 -3.88
N LYS A 53 5.36 -4.40 -4.19
CA LYS A 53 6.41 -5.23 -3.54
C LYS A 53 6.57 -5.00 -2.04
N ARG A 54 6.11 -3.87 -1.51
CA ARG A 54 6.25 -3.52 -0.08
C ARG A 54 4.96 -3.70 0.69
N THR A 55 3.82 -3.79 0.00
CA THR A 55 2.52 -3.99 0.62
C THR A 55 2.35 -5.46 0.97
N HIS A 56 2.88 -5.84 2.13
CA HIS A 56 2.74 -7.17 2.70
C HIS A 56 1.99 -7.09 4.03
N PHE A 57 0.95 -7.90 4.16
CA PHE A 57 0.21 -8.06 5.40
C PHE A 57 0.50 -9.45 5.95
N ASN A 58 1.10 -9.50 7.13
CA ASN A 58 1.26 -10.77 7.83
C ASN A 58 -0.12 -11.22 8.33
N LEU A 59 -0.57 -12.38 7.86
CA LEU A 59 -1.78 -13.05 8.36
C LEU A 59 -1.73 -13.30 9.88
N GLU A 60 -0.54 -13.26 10.49
CA GLU A 60 -0.27 -13.56 11.89
C GLU A 60 -0.22 -12.35 12.84
N SER A 61 -0.89 -11.23 12.54
CA SER A 61 -1.30 -10.38 13.67
C SER A 61 -2.46 -11.08 14.39
N ASN A 62 -2.10 -12.00 15.31
CA ASN A 62 -2.96 -12.61 16.32
C ASN A 62 -3.60 -11.58 17.29
N ALA A 63 -3.79 -10.34 16.85
CA ALA A 63 -4.61 -9.35 17.53
C ALA A 63 -6.08 -9.76 17.36
N ALA A 64 -6.47 -10.76 18.15
CA ALA A 64 -7.81 -11.06 18.60
C ALA A 64 -8.91 -10.65 17.61
N LEU A 65 -9.17 -11.48 16.60
CA LEU A 65 -10.50 -11.52 15.98
C LEU A 65 -11.53 -11.65 17.12
N PRO A 66 -12.41 -10.65 17.34
CA PRO A 66 -13.49 -10.82 18.30
C PRO A 66 -14.37 -11.94 17.76
N ARG A 67 -14.36 -13.09 18.44
CA ARG A 67 -15.03 -14.30 17.97
C ARG A 67 -16.55 -14.24 18.01
N SER A 68 -17.14 -13.15 18.51
CA SER A 68 -18.58 -12.92 18.47
C SER A 68 -18.91 -11.51 18.97
N ILE A 69 -19.81 -10.82 18.27
CA ILE A 69 -20.68 -9.82 18.91
C ILE A 69 -21.89 -10.63 19.37
N LYS A 70 -21.89 -11.04 20.64
CA LYS A 70 -23.11 -11.47 21.33
C LYS A 70 -23.75 -10.25 21.98
#